data_AF-A0A8B6FPU4-F1
#
_entry.id   AF-A0A8B6FPU4-F1
#
_cell.length_a   1.000
_cell.length_b   1.000
_cell.length_c   1.000
_cell.angle_alpha   90.00
_cell.angle_beta   90.00
_cell.angle_gamma   90.00
#
_symmetry.space_group_name_H-M   'P 1'
#
loop_
_entity.id
_entity.type
_entity.pdbx_description
1 polymer ?
#
loop_
_entity_poly.entity_id
_entity_poly.type
_entity_poly.pdbx_seq_one_letter_code
_entity_poly.pdbx_strand_id
1 'polypeptide(L)'
;MDINDIPLELLLIILSYIPQNELCYTISQVCRHWNKLSILPDFWRTFFYDDLSKLPRSSSEKYSKVENRVAHIRNIQTFIQDLSINRIGIQDIKNSKSEIVFSNLKHLHIPDEINGHLFKDVLKRCLKLQALDLHMYNSLTCSFELFCGLDLKEIQISCLIPTSETLANDLIFLTETNPNLEKLYLDLTARNGNSIHSIMHLTLGDNIIRQILMQSRNLKTLAFGNCSMSSKGFTSCGIIFGLTELTISNCYWFDDDGIECITRNTKNLLVLEILECNNISDKGIASIAENCPRLLCLSIYHSHVGVQITNESLMAIAHACRI
;
A
#
# COMPACT_ATOMS: atom_id res chain seq x y z
N MET A 1 -6.79 45.42 17.04
CA MET A 1 -5.76 44.53 16.50
C MET A 1 -6.48 43.59 15.56
N ASP A 2 -6.28 43.78 14.26
CA ASP A 2 -6.83 42.92 13.22
C ASP A 2 -6.03 41.60 13.21
N ILE A 3 -6.66 40.50 12.81
CA ILE A 3 -5.96 39.22 12.63
C ILE A 3 -4.84 39.34 11.58
N ASN A 4 -4.97 40.26 10.63
CA ASN A 4 -3.96 40.57 9.62
C ASN A 4 -2.74 41.33 10.18
N ASP A 5 -2.82 41.85 11.42
CA ASP A 5 -1.70 42.53 12.08
C ASP A 5 -0.77 41.55 12.82
N ILE A 6 -1.14 40.27 12.87
CA ILE A 6 -0.36 39.22 13.53
C ILE A 6 0.85 38.83 12.64
N PRO A 7 2.04 38.54 13.22
CA PRO A 7 3.18 38.01 12.48
C PRO A 7 2.85 36.79 11.60
N LEU A 8 3.48 36.74 10.42
CA LEU A 8 3.24 35.70 9.41
C LEU A 8 3.42 34.29 10.00
N GLU A 9 4.44 34.09 10.82
CA GLU A 9 4.79 32.81 11.43
C GLU A 9 3.63 32.27 12.30
N LEU A 10 2.98 33.16 13.06
CA LEU A 10 1.84 32.79 13.89
C LEU A 10 0.59 32.52 13.05
N LEU A 11 0.38 33.28 11.96
CA LEU A 11 -0.69 32.98 11.00
C LEU A 11 -0.49 31.63 10.34
N LEU A 12 0.73 31.25 9.98
CA LEU A 12 1.02 29.93 9.41
C LEU A 12 0.75 28.81 10.42
N ILE A 13 1.10 29.02 11.69
CA ILE A 13 0.76 28.07 12.76
C ILE A 13 -0.76 27.92 12.88
N ILE A 14 -1.51 29.03 12.92
CA ILE A 14 -2.98 28.98 13.00
C ILE A 14 -3.57 28.21 11.82
N LEU A 15 -3.13 28.54 10.59
CA LEU A 15 -3.61 27.88 9.37
C LEU A 15 -3.23 26.40 9.29
N SER A 16 -2.14 25.97 9.94
CA SER A 16 -1.73 24.56 9.98
C SER A 16 -2.71 23.65 10.73
N TYR A 17 -3.56 24.21 11.61
CA TYR A 17 -4.61 23.47 12.30
C TYR A 17 -5.94 23.42 11.53
N ILE A 18 -6.05 24.17 10.43
CA ILE A 18 -7.28 24.23 9.62
C ILE A 18 -7.26 23.07 8.61
N PRO A 19 -8.37 22.32 8.45
CA PRO A 19 -8.40 21.22 7.51
C PRO A 19 -8.32 21.71 6.06
N GLN A 20 -7.75 20.88 5.18
CA GLN A 20 -7.42 21.25 3.80
C GLN A 20 -8.62 21.69 2.96
N ASN A 21 -9.79 21.10 3.19
CA ASN A 21 -11.03 21.53 2.54
C ASN A 21 -11.41 22.98 2.93
N GLU A 22 -11.25 23.37 4.20
CA GLU A 22 -11.50 24.74 4.65
C GLU A 22 -10.42 25.71 4.15
N LEU A 23 -9.15 25.28 4.09
CA LEU A 23 -8.08 26.04 3.43
C LEU A 23 -8.44 26.36 1.98
N CYS A 24 -8.94 25.37 1.25
CA CYS A 24 -9.36 25.48 -0.15
C CYS A 24 -10.57 26.39 -0.36
N TYR A 25 -11.62 26.27 0.46
CA TYR A 25 -12.93 26.87 0.18
C TYR A 25 -13.28 28.10 1.01
N THR A 26 -12.84 28.13 2.26
CA THR A 26 -13.22 29.18 3.21
C THR A 26 -12.11 30.21 3.32
N ILE A 27 -10.91 29.74 3.70
CA ILE A 27 -9.73 30.60 3.94
C ILE A 27 -9.29 31.28 2.65
N SER A 28 -9.27 30.56 1.52
CA SER A 28 -8.86 31.11 0.24
C SER A 28 -9.75 32.26 -0.26
N GLN A 29 -10.98 32.39 0.26
CA GLN A 29 -11.98 33.37 -0.15
C GLN A 29 -12.05 34.59 0.77
N VAL A 30 -11.35 34.59 1.92
CA VAL A 30 -11.41 35.69 2.91
C VAL A 30 -10.88 37.00 2.31
N CYS A 31 -9.64 37.00 1.83
CA CYS A 31 -9.04 38.13 1.12
C CYS A 31 -7.82 37.68 0.31
N ARG A 32 -7.22 38.59 -0.48
CA ARG A 32 -6.05 38.28 -1.31
C ARG A 32 -4.83 37.79 -0.51
N HIS A 33 -4.65 38.28 0.71
CA HIS A 33 -3.54 37.83 1.57
C HIS A 33 -3.75 36.38 2.00
N TRP A 34 -4.93 36.06 2.52
CA TRP A 34 -5.30 34.70 2.96
C TRP A 34 -5.34 33.71 1.81
N ASN A 35 -5.75 34.14 0.62
CA ASN A 35 -5.64 33.34 -0.60
C ASN A 35 -4.20 32.92 -0.89
N LYS A 36 -3.24 33.85 -0.80
CA LYS A 36 -1.81 33.54 -0.98
C LYS A 36 -1.27 32.63 0.12
N LEU A 37 -1.69 32.83 1.38
CA LEU A 37 -1.28 31.96 2.49
C LEU A 37 -1.82 30.54 2.30
N SER A 38 -3.08 30.39 1.89
CA SER A 38 -3.74 29.08 1.77
C SER A 38 -3.09 28.15 0.75
N ILE A 39 -2.24 28.63 -0.15
CA ILE A 39 -1.55 27.82 -1.17
C ILE A 39 -0.06 27.58 -0.85
N LEU A 40 0.40 27.96 0.35
CA LEU A 40 1.80 27.79 0.71
C LEU A 40 2.19 26.31 0.82
N PRO A 41 3.40 25.93 0.36
CA PRO A 41 3.82 24.53 0.27
C PRO A 41 3.73 23.73 1.57
N ASP A 42 3.90 24.41 2.71
CA ASP A 42 3.92 23.77 4.03
C ASP A 42 2.58 23.12 4.40
N PHE A 43 1.47 23.55 3.80
CA PHE A 43 0.14 22.98 4.05
C PHE A 43 -0.23 21.80 3.14
N TRP A 44 0.54 21.56 2.08
CA TRP A 44 0.12 20.69 0.96
C TRP A 44 1.12 19.58 0.63
N ARG A 45 2.07 19.26 1.52
CA ARG A 45 2.98 18.13 1.31
C ARG A 45 2.23 16.80 1.22
N THR A 46 1.23 16.62 2.07
CA THR A 46 0.29 15.49 2.05
C THR A 46 -1.07 16.04 1.65
N PHE A 47 -1.80 15.38 0.74
CA PHE A 47 -3.08 15.87 0.26
C PHE A 47 -4.09 14.73 0.05
N PHE A 48 -5.29 14.89 0.62
CA PHE A 48 -6.38 13.92 0.52
C PHE A 48 -7.52 14.51 -0.33
N TYR A 49 -7.75 13.96 -1.53
CA TYR A 49 -8.79 14.45 -2.43
C TYR A 49 -10.20 14.28 -1.84
N ASP A 50 -10.41 13.23 -1.04
CA ASP A 50 -11.70 12.93 -0.41
C ASP A 50 -12.24 14.11 0.40
N ASP A 51 -11.38 14.88 1.04
CA ASP A 51 -11.79 16.03 1.84
C ASP A 51 -12.40 17.15 0.99
N LEU A 52 -12.02 17.25 -0.29
CA LEU A 52 -12.64 18.18 -1.24
C LEU A 52 -13.96 17.66 -1.82
N SER A 53 -14.19 16.34 -1.76
CA SER A 53 -15.37 15.69 -2.33
C SER A 53 -16.61 15.74 -1.42
N LYS A 54 -16.42 16.02 -0.12
CA LYS A 54 -17.47 16.05 0.92
C LYS A 54 -18.42 17.28 0.88
N LEU A 55 -18.40 18.09 -0.18
CA LEU A 55 -19.26 19.29 -0.29
C LEU A 55 -20.73 18.98 -0.63
N PRO A 56 -21.69 19.81 -0.17
CA PRO A 56 -23.12 19.55 -0.33
C PRO A 56 -23.59 19.54 -1.80
N ARG A 57 -24.46 18.56 -2.10
CA ARG A 57 -24.97 18.16 -3.42
C ARG A 57 -26.04 19.10 -4.02
N SER A 58 -25.88 20.43 -4.01
CA SER A 58 -26.76 21.28 -4.82
C SER A 58 -26.37 21.19 -6.30
N SER A 59 -27.33 20.83 -7.16
CA SER A 59 -27.12 20.45 -8.55
C SER A 59 -26.74 21.60 -9.50
N SER A 60 -26.96 22.86 -9.11
CA SER A 60 -26.73 24.05 -9.95
C SER A 60 -25.30 24.62 -9.89
N GLU A 61 -24.49 24.24 -8.90
CA GLU A 61 -23.13 24.78 -8.68
C GLU A 61 -22.01 23.77 -8.98
N LYS A 62 -22.35 22.64 -9.62
CA LYS A 62 -21.44 21.49 -9.81
C LYS A 62 -20.19 21.84 -10.61
N TYR A 63 -20.31 22.65 -11.66
CA TYR A 63 -19.21 22.95 -12.58
C TYR A 63 -18.22 23.99 -12.04
N SER A 64 -18.70 25.07 -11.42
CA SER A 64 -17.84 26.11 -10.84
C SER A 64 -17.01 25.57 -9.66
N LYS A 65 -17.57 24.65 -8.86
CA LYS A 65 -16.85 24.01 -7.75
C LYS A 65 -15.76 23.05 -8.21
N VAL A 66 -15.97 22.30 -9.30
CA VAL A 66 -14.95 21.40 -9.90
C VAL A 66 -13.80 22.23 -10.48
N GLU A 67 -14.10 23.27 -11.25
CA GLU A 67 -13.06 24.16 -11.81
C GLU A 67 -12.24 24.83 -10.71
N ASN A 68 -12.87 25.24 -9.60
CA ASN A 68 -12.17 25.78 -8.43
C ASN A 68 -11.24 24.73 -7.76
N ARG A 69 -11.67 23.46 -7.63
CA ARG A 69 -10.80 22.38 -7.12
C ARG A 69 -9.59 22.15 -8.01
N VAL A 70 -9.85 21.98 -9.30
CA VAL A 70 -8.82 21.73 -10.31
C VAL A 70 -7.84 22.90 -10.39
N ALA A 71 -8.33 24.14 -10.30
CA ALA A 71 -7.50 25.33 -10.25
C ALA A 71 -6.64 25.40 -8.99
N HIS A 72 -7.20 25.05 -7.82
CA HIS A 72 -6.43 25.01 -6.58
C HIS A 72 -5.34 23.94 -6.65
N ILE A 73 -5.68 22.71 -7.08
CA ILE A 73 -4.72 21.62 -7.27
C ILE A 73 -3.60 22.04 -8.21
N ARG A 74 -3.90 22.74 -9.31
CA ARG A 74 -2.89 23.27 -10.23
C ARG A 74 -1.88 24.18 -9.55
N ASN A 75 -2.29 24.95 -8.55
CA ASN A 75 -1.41 25.86 -7.83
C ASN A 75 -0.51 25.14 -6.81
N ILE A 76 -0.95 23.98 -6.32
CA ILE A 76 -0.25 23.23 -5.26
C ILE A 76 0.44 21.95 -5.75
N GLN A 77 0.14 21.48 -6.96
CA GLN A 77 0.56 20.18 -7.51
C GLN A 77 2.06 19.89 -7.43
N THR A 78 2.91 20.93 -7.49
CA THR A 78 4.36 20.78 -7.44
C THR A 78 4.90 20.60 -6.01
N PHE A 79 4.08 20.85 -4.98
CA PHE A 79 4.46 20.72 -3.58
C PHE A 79 4.06 19.37 -2.98
N ILE A 80 3.07 18.71 -3.58
CA ILE A 80 2.51 17.44 -3.10
C ILE A 80 3.57 16.33 -3.22
N GLN A 81 3.82 15.67 -2.09
CA GLN A 81 4.68 14.50 -1.96
C GLN A 81 3.86 13.22 -1.68
N ASP A 82 2.76 13.36 -0.94
CA ASP A 82 1.83 12.26 -0.64
C ASP A 82 0.43 12.62 -1.13
N LEU A 83 -0.14 11.79 -2.00
CA LEU A 83 -1.47 12.02 -2.59
C LEU A 83 -2.36 10.81 -2.33
N SER A 84 -3.49 11.04 -1.67
CA SER A 84 -4.63 10.10 -1.69
C SER A 84 -5.68 10.63 -2.65
N ILE A 85 -6.00 9.87 -3.70
CA ILE A 85 -6.95 10.29 -4.72
C ILE A 85 -7.95 9.20 -5.06
N ASN A 86 -9.22 9.56 -4.91
CA ASN A 86 -10.35 8.70 -5.20
C ASN A 86 -10.71 8.72 -6.70
N ARG A 87 -11.68 7.91 -7.11
CA ARG A 87 -12.11 7.81 -8.52
C ARG A 87 -12.60 9.15 -9.08
N ILE A 88 -13.26 9.97 -8.26
CA ILE A 88 -13.77 11.29 -8.67
C ILE A 88 -12.61 12.24 -8.97
N GLY A 89 -11.58 12.26 -8.13
CA GLY A 89 -10.41 13.11 -8.33
C GLY A 89 -9.63 12.76 -9.58
N ILE A 90 -9.45 11.48 -9.86
CA ILE A 90 -8.82 11.03 -11.11
C ILE A 90 -9.63 11.50 -12.32
N GLN A 91 -10.96 11.43 -12.25
CA GLN A 91 -11.83 11.92 -13.33
C GLN A 91 -11.77 13.45 -13.48
N ASP A 92 -11.74 14.19 -12.38
CA ASP A 92 -11.63 15.67 -12.37
C ASP A 92 -10.29 16.11 -12.97
N ILE A 93 -9.19 15.44 -12.63
CA ILE A 93 -7.86 15.66 -13.21
C ILE A 93 -7.87 15.34 -14.71
N LYS A 94 -8.45 14.20 -15.10
CA LYS A 94 -8.52 13.77 -16.50
C LYS A 94 -9.33 14.73 -17.37
N ASN A 95 -10.40 15.30 -16.83
CA ASN A 95 -11.27 16.24 -17.54
C ASN A 95 -10.75 17.69 -17.53
N SER A 96 -9.65 17.97 -16.81
CA SER A 96 -9.04 19.30 -16.78
C SER A 96 -8.53 19.71 -18.16
N LYS A 97 -8.87 20.94 -18.59
CA LYS A 97 -8.34 21.54 -19.83
C LYS A 97 -6.84 21.83 -19.76
N SER A 98 -6.30 21.96 -18.55
CA SER A 98 -4.88 22.25 -18.31
C SER A 98 -4.17 21.03 -17.77
N GLU A 99 -2.91 20.88 -18.18
CA GLU A 99 -2.08 19.79 -17.73
C GLU A 99 -1.80 19.88 -16.22
N ILE A 100 -2.11 18.79 -15.49
CA ILE A 100 -1.74 18.61 -14.08
C ILE A 100 -0.56 17.64 -14.04
N VAL A 101 0.50 17.99 -13.32
CA VAL A 101 1.75 17.24 -13.19
C VAL A 101 2.19 17.24 -11.73
N PHE A 102 2.39 16.05 -11.16
CA PHE A 102 2.85 15.90 -9.79
C PHE A 102 4.36 15.60 -9.77
N SER A 103 5.16 16.62 -10.07
CA SER A 103 6.60 16.49 -10.30
C SER A 103 7.43 16.08 -9.08
N ASN A 104 6.88 16.20 -7.87
CA ASN A 104 7.53 15.85 -6.61
C ASN A 104 6.80 14.75 -5.84
N LEU A 105 5.77 14.12 -6.44
CA LEU A 105 5.02 13.06 -5.80
C LEU A 105 5.90 11.84 -5.57
N LYS A 106 5.89 11.36 -4.33
CA LYS A 106 6.62 10.16 -3.89
C LYS A 106 5.66 9.04 -3.53
N HIS A 107 4.52 9.35 -2.92
CA HIS A 107 3.57 8.34 -2.46
C HIS A 107 2.18 8.61 -3.04
N LEU A 108 1.56 7.57 -3.59
CA LEU A 108 0.24 7.65 -4.22
C LEU A 108 -0.65 6.54 -3.69
N HIS A 109 -1.74 6.92 -3.04
CA HIS A 109 -2.74 6.03 -2.50
C HIS A 109 -4.05 6.18 -3.26
N ILE A 110 -4.65 5.04 -3.61
CA ILE A 110 -5.95 4.97 -4.28
C ILE A 110 -6.86 4.05 -3.45
N PRO A 111 -7.86 4.62 -2.73
CA PRO A 111 -8.75 3.84 -1.87
C PRO A 111 -9.90 3.14 -2.62
N ASP A 112 -10.21 3.59 -3.83
CA ASP A 112 -11.37 3.15 -4.60
C ASP A 112 -11.03 2.05 -5.61
N GLU A 113 -12.06 1.30 -6.03
CA GLU A 113 -11.96 0.46 -7.22
C GLU A 113 -11.76 1.31 -8.48
N ILE A 114 -10.63 1.12 -9.16
CA ILE A 114 -10.28 1.85 -10.38
C ILE A 114 -9.89 0.91 -11.51
N ASN A 115 -10.43 1.19 -12.71
CA ASN A 115 -10.00 0.53 -13.93
C ASN A 115 -8.68 1.14 -14.43
N GLY A 116 -7.74 0.29 -14.85
CA GLY A 116 -6.38 0.71 -15.27
C GLY A 116 -6.28 1.88 -16.23
N HIS A 117 -7.21 1.98 -17.17
CA HIS A 117 -7.28 3.06 -18.15
C HIS A 117 -7.47 4.46 -17.55
N LEU A 118 -8.15 4.58 -16.41
CA LEU A 118 -8.36 5.89 -15.79
C LEU A 118 -7.09 6.37 -15.08
N PHE A 119 -6.28 5.44 -14.56
CA PHE A 119 -5.14 5.77 -13.71
C PHE A 119 -3.79 5.84 -14.45
N LYS A 120 -3.65 5.19 -15.62
CA LYS A 120 -2.42 5.25 -16.45
C LYS A 120 -1.94 6.67 -16.72
N ASP A 121 -2.87 7.58 -17.00
CA ASP A 121 -2.55 8.98 -17.27
C ASP A 121 -1.96 9.69 -16.05
N VAL A 122 -2.39 9.32 -14.83
CA VAL A 122 -1.86 9.88 -13.57
C VAL A 122 -0.46 9.33 -13.30
N LEU A 123 -0.23 8.03 -13.44
CA LEU A 123 1.10 7.44 -13.23
C LEU A 123 2.18 8.01 -14.15
N LYS A 124 1.87 8.21 -15.44
CA LYS A 124 2.78 8.84 -16.40
C LYS A 124 3.23 10.24 -15.99
N ARG A 125 2.48 10.91 -15.12
CA ARG A 125 2.74 12.28 -14.63
C ARG A 125 3.50 12.30 -13.30
N CYS A 126 3.83 11.14 -12.74
CA CYS A 126 4.45 10.99 -11.42
C CYS A 126 5.87 10.40 -11.55
N LEU A 127 6.80 11.17 -12.13
CA LEU A 127 8.15 10.68 -12.49
C LEU A 127 9.06 10.36 -11.29
N LYS A 128 8.71 10.83 -10.08
CA LYS A 128 9.48 10.58 -8.84
C LYS A 128 8.76 9.65 -7.88
N LEU A 129 7.72 8.95 -8.36
CA LEU A 129 6.92 8.07 -7.52
C LEU A 129 7.77 6.93 -6.98
N GLN A 130 7.70 6.72 -5.66
CA GLN A 130 8.46 5.71 -4.92
C GLN A 130 7.55 4.70 -4.22
N ALA A 131 6.35 5.09 -3.80
CA ALA A 131 5.36 4.18 -3.24
C ALA A 131 4.01 4.29 -3.94
N LEU A 132 3.40 3.14 -4.17
CA LEU A 132 2.08 3.02 -4.78
C LEU A 132 1.20 2.08 -3.95
N ASP A 133 0.06 2.58 -3.48
CA ASP A 133 -0.92 1.82 -2.72
C ASP A 133 -2.26 1.79 -3.49
N LEU A 134 -2.65 0.58 -3.90
CA LEU A 134 -3.83 0.32 -4.71
C LEU A 134 -4.80 -0.56 -3.90
N HIS A 135 -5.91 0.03 -3.48
CA HIS A 135 -7.00 -0.68 -2.83
C HIS A 135 -8.07 -1.09 -3.85
N MET A 136 -8.76 -2.21 -3.63
CA MET A 136 -9.81 -2.70 -4.54
C MET A 136 -9.37 -2.89 -6.00
N TYR A 137 -8.14 -3.33 -6.21
CA TYR A 137 -7.60 -3.49 -7.56
C TYR A 137 -8.29 -4.66 -8.28
N ASN A 138 -9.12 -4.33 -9.28
CA ASN A 138 -9.82 -5.29 -10.13
C ASN A 138 -9.13 -5.31 -11.50
N SER A 139 -8.22 -6.29 -11.69
CA SER A 139 -7.53 -6.66 -12.95
C SER A 139 -7.42 -5.56 -14.02
N LEU A 140 -6.21 -5.12 -14.38
CA LEU A 140 -6.03 -4.18 -15.48
C LEU A 140 -6.40 -4.87 -16.79
N THR A 141 -7.60 -4.59 -17.29
CA THR A 141 -7.96 -4.89 -18.68
C THR A 141 -7.10 -4.11 -19.68
N CYS A 142 -6.13 -3.30 -19.22
CA CYS A 142 -5.15 -2.69 -20.10
C CYS A 142 -3.72 -2.58 -19.57
N SER A 143 -2.87 -3.28 -20.32
CA SER A 143 -1.47 -3.04 -20.62
C SER A 143 -0.49 -3.23 -19.47
N PHE A 144 0.28 -4.32 -19.57
CA PHE A 144 1.61 -4.52 -18.97
C PHE A 144 2.39 -3.20 -18.82
N GLU A 145 2.36 -2.34 -19.83
CA GLU A 145 2.99 -1.00 -19.84
C GLU A 145 2.67 -0.05 -18.67
N LEU A 146 1.67 -0.31 -17.81
CA LEU A 146 1.27 0.64 -16.76
C LEU A 146 2.42 0.97 -15.81
N PHE A 147 3.20 -0.04 -15.44
CA PHE A 147 4.29 0.08 -14.46
C PHE A 147 5.64 0.37 -15.11
N CYS A 148 5.71 0.35 -16.45
CA CYS A 148 6.93 0.66 -17.19
C CYS A 148 7.42 2.08 -16.91
N GLY A 149 8.72 2.19 -16.59
CA GLY A 149 9.38 3.47 -16.35
C GLY A 149 9.17 4.05 -14.96
N LEU A 150 8.46 3.34 -14.07
CA LEU A 150 8.45 3.64 -12.64
C LEU A 150 9.68 3.02 -11.96
N ASP A 151 10.14 3.61 -10.87
CA ASP A 151 11.22 3.09 -10.01
C ASP A 151 10.70 2.98 -8.57
N LEU A 152 9.66 2.14 -8.41
CA LEU A 152 8.97 1.96 -7.13
C LEU A 152 9.85 1.21 -6.13
N LYS A 153 9.86 1.72 -4.90
CA LYS A 153 10.45 1.10 -3.71
C LYS A 153 9.42 0.36 -2.87
N GLU A 154 8.16 0.77 -2.93
CA GLU A 154 7.10 0.23 -2.10
C GLU A 154 5.80 0.07 -2.90
N ILE A 155 5.21 -1.11 -2.81
CA ILE A 155 3.95 -1.41 -3.49
C ILE A 155 3.03 -2.13 -2.50
N GLN A 156 1.83 -1.59 -2.35
CA GLN A 156 0.75 -2.22 -1.62
C GLN A 156 -0.42 -2.42 -2.57
N ILE A 157 -0.91 -3.65 -2.62
CA ILE A 157 -2.06 -4.01 -3.45
C ILE A 157 -3.02 -4.81 -2.57
N SER A 158 -4.20 -4.24 -2.34
CA SER A 158 -5.33 -5.01 -1.86
C SER A 158 -6.32 -5.23 -3.00
N CYS A 159 -6.57 -6.49 -3.31
CA CYS A 159 -7.44 -6.89 -4.41
C CYS A 159 -8.76 -7.41 -3.88
N LEU A 160 -9.84 -7.13 -4.62
CA LEU A 160 -11.13 -7.77 -4.43
C LEU A 160 -11.34 -8.78 -5.58
N ILE A 161 -11.38 -10.06 -5.23
CA ILE A 161 -11.47 -11.23 -6.14
C ILE A 161 -12.56 -11.07 -7.24
N PRO A 162 -12.35 -11.54 -8.50
CA PRO A 162 -11.69 -12.80 -8.86
C PRO A 162 -10.60 -12.70 -9.93
N THR A 163 -9.35 -12.94 -9.52
CA THR A 163 -8.61 -14.15 -9.95
C THR A 163 -8.80 -14.56 -11.39
N SER A 164 -8.06 -13.86 -12.22
CA SER A 164 -7.74 -14.24 -13.59
C SER A 164 -6.22 -14.33 -13.70
N GLU A 165 -5.72 -15.11 -14.67
CA GLU A 165 -4.30 -15.10 -15.06
C GLU A 165 -3.76 -13.68 -15.25
N THR A 166 -4.62 -12.70 -15.56
CA THR A 166 -4.23 -11.30 -15.74
C THR A 166 -3.66 -10.66 -14.47
N LEU A 167 -4.24 -10.87 -13.27
CA LEU A 167 -3.69 -10.29 -12.04
C LEU A 167 -2.31 -10.89 -11.71
N ALA A 168 -2.18 -12.20 -11.90
CA ALA A 168 -0.91 -12.90 -11.72
C ALA A 168 0.17 -12.30 -12.65
N ASN A 169 -0.18 -12.13 -13.93
CA ASN A 169 0.72 -11.56 -14.92
C ASN A 169 1.04 -10.08 -14.65
N ASP A 170 0.07 -9.29 -14.19
CA ASP A 170 0.27 -7.89 -13.79
C ASP A 170 1.28 -7.79 -12.64
N LEU A 171 1.14 -8.64 -11.62
CA LEU A 171 2.04 -8.66 -10.45
C LEU A 171 3.46 -9.09 -10.83
N ILE A 172 3.59 -10.12 -11.66
CA ILE A 172 4.89 -10.56 -12.19
C ILE A 172 5.55 -9.42 -12.98
N PHE A 173 4.79 -8.79 -13.88
CA PHE A 173 5.31 -7.71 -14.70
C PHE A 173 5.72 -6.49 -13.87
N LEU A 174 4.93 -6.16 -12.86
CA LEU A 174 5.23 -5.10 -11.90
C LEU A 174 6.54 -5.39 -11.15
N THR A 175 6.75 -6.62 -10.66
CA THR A 175 8.02 -6.97 -10.01
C THR A 175 9.20 -7.03 -10.98
N GLU A 176 8.97 -7.39 -12.25
CA GLU A 176 10.00 -7.33 -13.30
C GLU A 176 10.42 -5.90 -13.64
N THR A 177 9.47 -4.96 -13.67
CA THR A 177 9.72 -3.57 -14.06
C THR A 177 10.22 -2.69 -12.93
N ASN A 178 10.09 -3.13 -11.67
CA ASN A 178 10.57 -2.42 -10.49
C ASN A 178 11.64 -3.24 -9.72
N PRO A 179 12.87 -3.38 -10.26
CA PRO A 179 13.91 -4.22 -9.65
C PRO A 179 14.47 -3.69 -8.31
N ASN A 180 14.21 -2.42 -8.00
CA ASN A 180 14.61 -1.77 -6.74
C ASN A 180 13.55 -1.87 -5.65
N LEU A 181 12.51 -2.67 -5.84
CA LEU A 181 11.43 -2.84 -4.87
C LEU A 181 11.98 -3.33 -3.53
N GLU A 182 11.71 -2.57 -2.47
CA GLU A 182 12.13 -2.85 -1.10
C GLU A 182 10.97 -3.38 -0.25
N LYS A 183 9.72 -3.00 -0.56
CA LYS A 183 8.52 -3.45 0.16
C LYS A 183 7.40 -3.87 -0.77
N LEU A 184 6.80 -5.01 -0.46
CA LEU A 184 5.67 -5.56 -1.22
C LEU A 184 4.61 -6.08 -0.25
N TYR A 185 3.40 -5.55 -0.32
CA TYR A 185 2.26 -5.98 0.45
C TYR A 185 1.15 -6.42 -0.51
N LEU A 186 0.76 -7.68 -0.44
CA LEU A 186 -0.32 -8.23 -1.25
C LEU A 186 -1.39 -8.82 -0.34
N ASP A 187 -2.61 -8.31 -0.42
CA ASP A 187 -3.74 -8.84 0.34
C ASP A 187 -4.94 -9.13 -0.59
N LEU A 188 -5.34 -10.39 -0.69
CA LEU A 188 -6.39 -10.85 -1.61
C LEU A 188 -7.72 -11.08 -0.88
N THR A 189 -8.45 -10.01 -0.59
CA THR A 189 -9.70 -10.15 0.17
C THR A 189 -10.91 -10.47 -0.72
N ALA A 190 -11.88 -11.21 -0.18
CA ALA A 190 -13.14 -11.54 -0.85
C ALA A 190 -14.11 -10.34 -0.83
N ARG A 191 -14.88 -10.10 -1.91
CA ARG A 191 -16.08 -9.24 -1.80
C ARG A 191 -17.16 -9.97 -1.02
N ASN A 192 -17.75 -9.27 -0.05
CA ASN A 192 -19.08 -9.52 0.51
C ASN A 192 -19.31 -10.92 1.09
N GLY A 193 -18.61 -11.29 2.16
CA GLY A 193 -19.02 -12.41 3.03
C GLY A 193 -19.01 -13.79 2.36
N ASN A 194 -18.51 -13.91 1.14
CA ASN A 194 -18.12 -15.20 0.58
C ASN A 194 -17.01 -15.76 1.46
N SER A 195 -17.20 -16.99 1.96
CA SER A 195 -16.16 -17.67 2.72
C SER A 195 -14.87 -17.69 1.90
N ILE A 196 -13.74 -17.27 2.47
CA ILE A 196 -12.41 -17.35 1.83
C ILE A 196 -12.12 -18.76 1.28
N HIS A 197 -12.76 -19.79 1.87
CA HIS A 197 -12.71 -21.17 1.40
C HIS A 197 -13.32 -21.39 0.00
N SER A 198 -14.35 -20.63 -0.40
CA SER A 198 -14.99 -20.83 -1.72
C SER A 198 -14.19 -20.23 -2.88
N ILE A 199 -13.22 -19.37 -2.58
CA ILE A 199 -12.40 -18.64 -3.56
C ILE A 199 -10.90 -18.95 -3.41
N MET A 200 -10.53 -19.97 -2.64
CA MET A 200 -9.14 -20.38 -2.43
C MET A 200 -8.43 -20.79 -3.73
N HIS A 201 -9.13 -21.49 -4.64
CA HIS A 201 -8.60 -21.98 -5.93
C HIS A 201 -8.24 -20.88 -6.94
N LEU A 202 -8.53 -19.65 -6.59
CA LEU A 202 -8.49 -18.50 -7.45
C LEU A 202 -7.29 -17.59 -7.06
N THR A 203 -6.78 -17.70 -5.84
CA THR A 203 -5.73 -16.84 -5.27
C THR A 203 -4.32 -17.05 -5.85
N LEU A 204 -3.36 -16.19 -5.47
CA LEU A 204 -1.94 -16.32 -5.86
C LEU A 204 -1.37 -17.66 -5.37
N GLY A 205 -1.17 -18.59 -6.30
CA GLY A 205 -0.57 -19.89 -6.02
C GLY A 205 0.96 -19.85 -5.98
N ASP A 206 1.55 -20.97 -5.53
CA ASP A 206 2.99 -21.15 -5.33
C ASP A 206 3.87 -20.68 -6.49
N ASN A 207 3.45 -20.92 -7.74
CA ASN A 207 4.22 -20.54 -8.92
C ASN A 207 4.41 -19.03 -9.07
N ILE A 208 3.36 -18.26 -8.78
CA ILE A 208 3.36 -16.80 -8.96
C ILE A 208 4.21 -16.16 -7.88
N ILE A 209 4.02 -16.61 -6.63
CA ILE A 209 4.83 -16.19 -5.49
C ILE A 209 6.30 -16.49 -5.74
N ARG A 210 6.62 -17.69 -6.21
CA ARG A 210 7.99 -18.07 -6.57
C ARG A 210 8.59 -17.12 -7.60
N GLN A 211 7.83 -16.74 -8.64
CA GLN A 211 8.30 -15.78 -9.65
C GLN A 211 8.54 -14.38 -9.06
N ILE A 212 7.60 -13.86 -8.28
CA ILE A 212 7.73 -12.58 -7.56
C ILE A 212 9.00 -12.57 -6.69
N LEU A 213 9.23 -13.64 -5.93
CA LEU A 213 10.39 -13.79 -5.04
C LEU A 213 11.71 -13.89 -5.81
N MET A 214 11.74 -14.54 -6.98
CA MET A 214 12.95 -14.64 -7.80
C MET A 214 13.37 -13.29 -8.43
N GLN A 215 12.40 -12.40 -8.65
CA GLN A 215 12.60 -11.10 -9.29
C GLN A 215 12.94 -10.00 -8.27
N SER A 216 12.38 -10.09 -7.06
CA SER A 216 12.48 -9.06 -6.01
C SER A 216 13.71 -9.22 -5.12
N ARG A 217 14.92 -9.01 -5.67
CA ARG A 217 16.20 -9.28 -4.96
C ARG A 217 16.51 -8.32 -3.81
N ASN A 218 15.95 -7.11 -3.83
CA ASN A 218 16.21 -6.05 -2.85
C ASN A 218 15.13 -5.96 -1.77
N LEU A 219 14.19 -6.90 -1.76
CA LEU A 219 13.06 -6.87 -0.85
C LEU A 219 13.51 -7.00 0.61
N LYS A 220 12.98 -6.12 1.45
CA LYS A 220 13.22 -6.07 2.90
C LYS A 220 11.95 -6.40 3.66
N THR A 221 10.81 -5.95 3.14
CA THR A 221 9.49 -6.19 3.73
C THR A 221 8.61 -6.92 2.75
N LEU A 222 8.00 -8.01 3.20
CA LEU A 222 7.07 -8.78 2.41
C LEU A 222 5.84 -9.15 3.23
N ALA A 223 4.65 -8.88 2.69
CA ALA A 223 3.40 -9.32 3.29
C ALA A 223 2.53 -10.03 2.26
N PHE A 224 2.02 -11.21 2.62
CA PHE A 224 0.99 -11.91 1.86
C PHE A 224 -0.22 -12.20 2.74
N GLY A 225 -1.39 -11.79 2.27
CA GLY A 225 -2.68 -12.05 2.88
C GLY A 225 -3.60 -12.81 1.96
N ASN A 226 -4.35 -13.76 2.51
CA ASN A 226 -5.43 -14.47 1.82
C ASN A 226 -4.97 -15.19 0.53
N CYS A 227 -3.77 -15.78 0.54
CA CYS A 227 -3.20 -16.50 -0.61
C CYS A 227 -3.26 -18.03 -0.41
N SER A 228 -3.55 -18.79 -1.47
CA SER A 228 -3.48 -20.28 -1.49
C SER A 228 -2.06 -20.74 -1.79
N MET A 229 -1.12 -20.29 -0.97
CA MET A 229 0.27 -20.71 -1.00
C MET A 229 0.52 -21.83 0.01
N SER A 230 1.37 -22.78 -0.39
CA SER A 230 1.93 -23.82 0.46
C SER A 230 3.42 -23.59 0.66
N SER A 231 4.07 -24.47 1.43
CA SER A 231 5.53 -24.50 1.56
C SER A 231 6.26 -24.51 0.20
N LYS A 232 5.66 -25.09 -0.85
CA LYS A 232 6.27 -25.20 -2.19
C LYS A 232 6.50 -23.86 -2.90
N GLY A 233 5.73 -22.82 -2.57
CA GLY A 233 5.97 -21.47 -3.07
C GLY A 233 7.36 -20.94 -2.68
N PHE A 234 7.91 -21.48 -1.59
CA PHE A 234 9.17 -21.06 -0.99
C PHE A 234 10.33 -22.05 -1.22
N THR A 235 10.06 -23.34 -1.49
CA THR A 235 11.07 -24.43 -1.56
C THR A 235 12.18 -24.26 -2.58
N SER A 236 12.01 -23.42 -3.60
CA SER A 236 12.95 -23.33 -4.74
C SER A 236 13.61 -21.97 -4.89
N CYS A 237 13.36 -21.05 -3.98
CA CYS A 237 13.97 -19.74 -3.99
C CYS A 237 15.13 -19.75 -2.98
N GLY A 238 16.31 -19.25 -3.36
CA GLY A 238 17.32 -18.82 -2.39
C GLY A 238 16.84 -17.53 -1.72
N ILE A 239 15.73 -17.62 -0.97
CA ILE A 239 14.83 -16.48 -0.71
C ILE A 239 15.58 -15.36 0.00
N ILE A 240 15.63 -14.23 -0.72
CA ILE A 240 15.95 -12.87 -0.30
C ILE A 240 16.73 -12.81 1.02
N PHE A 241 18.05 -12.99 0.93
CA PHE A 241 18.97 -12.88 2.07
C PHE A 241 18.83 -11.55 2.85
N GLY A 242 18.23 -10.53 2.22
CA GLY A 242 17.97 -9.21 2.79
C GLY A 242 16.62 -9.03 3.50
N LEU A 243 15.75 -10.04 3.54
CA LEU A 243 14.42 -9.88 4.16
C LEU A 243 14.55 -9.63 5.67
N THR A 244 13.94 -8.55 6.14
CA THR A 244 13.92 -8.12 7.55
C THR A 244 12.53 -8.22 8.17
N GLU A 245 11.47 -8.16 7.35
CA GLU A 245 10.08 -8.16 7.82
C GLU A 245 9.26 -9.09 6.94
N LEU A 246 8.53 -10.01 7.57
CA LEU A 246 7.63 -10.93 6.89
C LEU A 246 6.30 -11.04 7.62
N THR A 247 5.21 -10.80 6.90
CA THR A 247 3.85 -11.04 7.39
C THR A 247 3.15 -12.05 6.48
N ILE A 248 2.58 -13.10 7.07
CA ILE A 248 1.76 -14.08 6.38
C ILE A 248 0.42 -14.13 7.09
N SER A 249 -0.66 -13.77 6.40
CA SER A 249 -2.00 -13.69 6.96
C SER A 249 -3.02 -14.55 6.21
N ASN A 250 -3.81 -15.33 6.96
CA ASN A 250 -4.93 -16.12 6.46
C ASN A 250 -4.57 -17.04 5.26
N CYS A 251 -3.34 -17.58 5.26
CA CYS A 251 -2.83 -18.52 4.26
C CYS A 251 -3.03 -19.96 4.77
N TYR A 252 -4.19 -20.56 4.51
CA TYR A 252 -4.60 -21.86 5.08
C TYR A 252 -3.68 -23.03 4.76
N TRP A 253 -2.93 -22.97 3.66
CA TRP A 253 -2.08 -24.07 3.18
C TRP A 253 -0.62 -23.90 3.58
N PHE A 254 -0.31 -22.79 4.26
CA PHE A 254 1.00 -22.51 4.78
C PHE A 254 1.20 -23.24 6.11
N ASP A 255 2.29 -24.00 6.20
CA ASP A 255 2.56 -24.97 7.26
C ASP A 255 3.99 -24.83 7.83
N ASP A 256 4.33 -25.69 8.80
CA ASP A 256 5.65 -25.70 9.44
C ASP A 256 6.82 -25.85 8.46
N ASP A 257 6.64 -26.63 7.39
CA ASP A 257 7.67 -26.83 6.37
C ASP A 257 7.90 -25.53 5.58
N GLY A 258 6.85 -24.73 5.39
CA GLY A 258 6.94 -23.39 4.82
C GLY A 258 7.73 -22.44 5.70
N ILE A 259 7.46 -22.44 7.01
CA ILE A 259 8.23 -21.66 7.99
C ILE A 259 9.70 -22.08 8.00
N GLU A 260 9.98 -23.37 8.06
CA GLU A 260 11.35 -23.90 8.06
C GLU A 260 12.10 -23.48 6.79
N CYS A 261 11.44 -23.56 5.62
CA CYS A 261 12.02 -23.14 4.35
C CYS A 261 12.38 -21.65 4.32
N ILE A 262 11.50 -20.78 4.80
CA ILE A 262 11.72 -19.34 4.85
C ILE A 262 12.83 -18.99 5.84
N THR A 263 12.70 -19.48 7.08
CA THR A 263 13.60 -19.11 8.20
C THR A 263 15.04 -19.58 7.96
N ARG A 264 15.23 -20.75 7.31
CA ARG A 264 16.57 -21.21 6.90
C ARG A 264 17.32 -20.21 6.01
N ASN A 265 16.61 -19.46 5.17
CA ASN A 265 17.21 -18.53 4.20
C ASN A 265 17.18 -17.06 4.65
N THR A 266 16.43 -16.70 5.69
CA THR A 266 16.19 -15.32 6.15
C THR A 266 16.82 -15.04 7.52
N LYS A 267 18.16 -15.09 7.58
CA LYS A 267 18.92 -14.89 8.85
C LYS A 267 18.87 -13.47 9.41
N ASN A 268 18.44 -12.50 8.60
CA ASN A 268 18.31 -11.09 8.97
C ASN A 268 16.90 -10.69 9.40
N LEU A 269 15.99 -11.65 9.53
CA LEU A 269 14.60 -11.38 9.91
C LEU A 269 14.55 -10.75 11.31
N LEU A 270 13.89 -9.60 11.40
CA LEU A 270 13.67 -8.81 12.61
C LEU A 270 12.21 -8.89 13.05
N VAL A 271 11.28 -8.94 12.10
CA VAL A 271 9.83 -9.02 12.35
C VAL A 271 9.25 -10.20 11.59
N LEU A 272 8.54 -11.06 12.30
CA LEU A 272 7.76 -12.16 11.73
C LEU A 272 6.35 -12.15 12.30
N GLU A 273 5.36 -12.01 11.44
CA GLU A 273 3.96 -12.08 11.79
C GLU A 273 3.29 -13.22 11.05
N ILE A 274 2.65 -14.11 11.80
CA ILE A 274 1.91 -15.27 11.29
C ILE A 274 0.50 -15.15 11.83
N LEU A 275 -0.41 -14.68 11.00
CA LEU A 275 -1.76 -14.31 11.41
C LEU A 275 -2.77 -15.25 10.75
N GLU A 276 -3.65 -15.86 11.53
CA GLU A 276 -4.70 -16.77 11.07
C GLU A 276 -4.20 -17.93 10.18
N CYS A 277 -2.93 -18.33 10.33
CA CYS A 277 -2.35 -19.47 9.64
C CYS A 277 -2.45 -20.72 10.53
N ASN A 278 -3.48 -21.53 10.31
CA ASN A 278 -3.88 -22.56 11.28
C ASN A 278 -3.08 -23.87 11.24
N ASN A 279 -2.11 -24.02 10.32
CA ASN A 279 -1.31 -25.24 10.15
C ASN A 279 0.13 -25.10 10.69
N ILE A 280 0.37 -24.16 11.61
CA ILE A 280 1.67 -23.95 12.27
C ILE A 280 1.66 -24.57 13.66
N SER A 281 2.71 -25.30 14.05
CA SER A 281 2.86 -25.96 15.35
C SER A 281 4.14 -25.54 16.07
N ASP A 282 4.40 -26.12 17.25
CA ASP A 282 5.69 -26.01 17.94
C ASP A 282 6.89 -26.33 17.03
N LYS A 283 6.74 -27.19 16.01
CA LYS A 283 7.81 -27.50 15.03
C LYS A 283 8.20 -26.25 14.21
N GLY A 284 7.22 -25.53 13.69
CA GLY A 284 7.46 -24.29 12.94
C GLY A 284 8.12 -23.25 13.84
N ILE A 285 7.64 -23.13 15.09
CA ILE A 285 8.21 -22.17 16.04
C ILE A 285 9.64 -22.51 16.45
N ALA A 286 9.94 -23.79 16.67
CA ALA A 286 11.31 -24.26 16.91
C ALA A 286 12.23 -23.90 15.72
N SER A 287 11.73 -24.03 14.49
CA SER A 287 12.48 -23.63 13.29
C SER A 287 12.76 -22.13 13.25
N ILE A 288 11.81 -21.29 13.66
CA ILE A 288 12.02 -19.83 13.81
C ILE A 288 13.12 -19.55 14.83
N ALA A 289 13.00 -20.15 16.02
CA ALA A 289 13.96 -19.97 17.11
C ALA A 289 15.38 -20.37 16.67
N GLU A 290 15.54 -21.52 16.01
CA GLU A 290 16.84 -22.02 15.55
C GLU A 290 17.45 -21.12 14.46
N ASN A 291 16.63 -20.58 13.56
CA ASN A 291 17.11 -19.99 12.32
C ASN A 291 17.12 -18.46 12.29
N CYS A 292 16.38 -17.78 13.16
CA CYS A 292 16.21 -16.32 13.14
C CYS A 292 16.74 -15.67 14.44
N PRO A 293 18.06 -15.68 14.70
CA PRO A 293 18.63 -15.20 15.97
C PRO A 293 18.53 -13.69 16.19
N ARG A 294 18.14 -12.92 15.16
CA ARG A 294 18.00 -11.45 15.20
C ARG A 294 16.55 -11.00 15.36
N LEU A 295 15.62 -11.94 15.54
CA LEU A 295 14.20 -11.64 15.63
C LEU A 295 13.91 -10.77 16.85
N LEU A 296 13.28 -9.61 16.60
CA LEU A 296 12.89 -8.62 17.61
C LEU A 296 11.40 -8.68 17.90
N CYS A 297 10.59 -9.04 16.90
CA CYS A 297 9.14 -9.15 17.01
C CYS A 297 8.67 -10.45 16.39
N LEU A 298 7.92 -11.23 17.17
CA LEU A 298 7.20 -12.41 16.71
C LEU A 298 5.74 -12.28 17.15
N SER A 299 4.84 -12.23 16.17
CA SER A 299 3.39 -12.26 16.41
C SER A 299 2.80 -13.49 15.77
N ILE A 300 2.12 -14.31 16.57
CA ILE A 300 1.42 -15.51 16.10
C ILE A 300 0.00 -15.45 16.62
N TYR A 301 -0.97 -15.43 15.71
CA TYR A 301 -2.38 -15.39 16.03
C TYR A 301 -3.12 -16.50 15.29
N HIS A 302 -3.82 -17.37 16.01
CA HIS A 302 -4.56 -18.49 15.43
C HIS A 302 -6.04 -18.34 15.72
N SER A 303 -6.89 -18.60 14.72
CA SER A 303 -8.35 -18.45 14.83
C SER A 303 -9.07 -19.73 15.28
N HIS A 304 -8.39 -20.88 15.25
CA HIS A 304 -8.96 -22.17 15.64
C HIS A 304 -8.34 -22.80 16.89
N VAL A 305 -9.22 -23.32 17.75
CA VAL A 305 -8.91 -24.09 18.97
C VAL A 305 -8.57 -25.52 18.57
N GLY A 306 -7.36 -25.72 18.05
CA GLY A 306 -6.87 -27.07 17.72
C GLY A 306 -5.37 -27.18 17.58
N VAL A 307 -4.64 -26.08 17.77
CA VAL A 307 -3.24 -25.99 17.38
C VAL A 307 -2.27 -26.22 18.54
N GLN A 308 -1.23 -26.97 18.20
CA GLN A 308 -0.12 -27.54 18.97
C GLN A 308 0.97 -26.52 19.36
N ILE A 309 0.62 -25.25 19.59
CA ILE A 309 1.60 -24.29 20.14
C ILE A 309 1.53 -24.36 21.65
N THR A 310 2.58 -24.88 22.28
CA THR A 310 2.66 -25.09 23.72
C THR A 310 3.69 -24.16 24.37
N ASN A 311 3.89 -24.29 25.68
CA ASN A 311 4.96 -23.57 26.36
C ASN A 311 6.37 -23.96 25.86
N GLU A 312 6.52 -25.11 25.21
CA GLU A 312 7.82 -25.55 24.67
C GLU A 312 8.34 -24.60 23.60
N SER A 313 7.48 -24.12 22.70
CA SER A 313 7.86 -23.16 21.67
C SER A 313 8.19 -21.78 22.25
N LEU A 314 7.44 -21.32 23.25
CA LEU A 314 7.76 -20.07 23.96
C LEU A 314 9.14 -20.15 24.62
N MET A 315 9.47 -21.28 25.24
CA MET A 315 10.79 -21.53 25.81
C MET A 315 11.87 -21.58 24.74
N ALA A 316 11.62 -22.19 23.59
CA ALA A 316 12.56 -22.23 22.47
C ALA A 316 12.88 -20.82 21.96
N ILE A 317 11.87 -19.98 21.76
CA ILE A 317 12.05 -18.57 21.35
C ILE A 317 12.84 -17.81 22.42
N ALA A 318 12.47 -17.94 23.70
CA ALA A 318 13.12 -17.22 24.80
C ALA A 318 14.60 -17.56 24.96
N HIS A 319 15.00 -18.80 24.63
CA HIS A 319 16.40 -19.21 24.67
C HIS A 319 17.19 -18.76 23.44
N ALA A 320 16.58 -18.78 22.26
CA ALA A 320 17.27 -18.54 21.00
C ALA A 320 17.32 -17.07 20.58
N CYS A 321 16.23 -16.34 20.81
CA CYS A 321 16.12 -14.92 20.53
C CYS A 321 16.38 -14.14 21.82
N ARG A 322 17.55 -13.49 21.94
CA ARG A 322 17.81 -12.55 23.04
C ARG A 322 17.07 -11.25 22.75
N ILE A 323 15.78 -11.23 23.06
CA ILE A 323 14.94 -10.03 23.09
C ILE A 323 15.40 -9.14 24.26
#